data_AF-A0A736RFU5-F1
#
_entry.id   AF-A0A736RFU5-F1
#
_cell.length_a   1.000
_cell.length_b   1.000
_cell.length_c   1.000
_cell.angle_alpha   90.00
_cell.angle_beta   90.00
_cell.angle_gamma   90.00
#
_symmetry.space_group_name_H-M   'P 1'
#
loop_
_entity.id
_entity.type
_entity.pdbx_description
1 polymer ?
#
loop_
_entity_poly.entity_id
_entity_poly.type
_entity_poly.pdbx_seq_one_letter_code
_entity_poly.pdbx_strand_id
1 'polypeptide(L)' 'MKLLILFLSIIVISMISGILIAEFSYIILIFIKYLAYGYIHYECSEALRGLKIGGIGGGILGVGIVLFRLLGIKGF' A
#
# COMPACT_ATOMS: atom_id res chain seq x y z
N MET A 1 -12.77 12.14 20.92
CA MET A 1 -12.50 10.70 20.69
C MET A 1 -12.93 10.20 19.32
N LYS A 2 -14.16 10.46 18.85
CA LYS A 2 -14.66 9.98 17.53
C LYS A 2 -13.77 10.37 16.33
N LEU A 3 -13.26 11.60 16.29
CA LEU A 3 -12.39 12.08 15.19
C LEU A 3 -11.04 11.36 15.13
N LEU A 4 -10.47 11.07 16.30
CA LEU A 4 -9.14 10.46 16.42
C LEU A 4 -9.18 8.99 15.97
N ILE A 5 -10.26 8.27 16.31
CA ILE A 5 -10.54 6.92 15.81
C ILE A 5 -10.69 6.93 14.29
N LEU A 6 -11.38 7.93 13.74
CA LEU A 6 -11.60 8.07 12.31
C LEU A 6 -10.27 8.29 11.56
N PHE A 7 -9.39 9.16 12.05
CA PHE A 7 -8.07 9.35 11.46
C PHE A 7 -7.19 8.10 11.53
N LEU A 8 -7.20 7.41 12.66
CA LEU A 8 -6.44 6.18 12.82
C LEU A 8 -6.95 5.08 11.88
N SER A 9 -8.27 4.97 11.69
CA SER A 9 -8.84 4.04 10.72
C SER A 9 -8.44 4.36 9.27
N ILE A 10 -8.35 5.64 8.89
CA ILE A 10 -7.90 6.03 7.54
C ILE A 10 -6.45 5.62 7.30
N ILE A 11 -5.58 5.85 8.29
CA ILE A 11 -4.17 5.46 8.18
C ILE A 11 -4.04 3.95 8.04
N VAL A 12 -4.75 3.17 8.87
CA VAL A 12 -4.71 1.70 8.82
C VAL A 12 -5.25 1.18 7.48
N ILE A 13 -6.39 1.69 7.00
CA ILE A 13 -6.96 1.30 5.70
C ILE A 13 -6.00 1.63 4.56
N SER A 14 -5.34 2.80 4.61
CA SER A 14 -4.35 3.21 3.62
C SER A 14 -3.08 2.35 3.64
N MET A 15 -2.63 1.92 4.81
CA MET A 15 -1.53 0.94 4.91
C MET A 15 -1.93 -0.42 4.33
N ILE A 16 -3.13 -0.91 4.64
CA ILE A 16 -3.64 -2.18 4.09
C ILE A 16 -3.76 -2.10 2.57
N SER A 17 -4.29 -1.01 2.02
CA SER A 17 -4.38 -0.84 0.57
C SER A 17 -3.00 -0.79 -0.08
N GLY A 18 -2.04 -0.08 0.51
CA GLY A 18 -0.66 -0.04 0.03
C GLY A 18 0.01 -1.42 -0.01
N ILE A 19 -0.22 -2.25 1.01
CA ILE A 19 0.27 -3.64 1.05
C ILE A 19 -0.40 -4.48 -0.05
N LEU A 20 -1.72 -4.41 -0.19
CA LEU A 20 -2.46 -5.14 -1.21
C LEU A 20 -2.00 -4.78 -2.62
N ILE A 21 -1.78 -3.49 -2.90
CA ILE A 21 -1.29 -3.02 -4.20
C ILE A 21 0.12 -3.56 -4.47
N ALA A 22 1.00 -3.57 -3.47
CA ALA A 22 2.36 -4.09 -3.61
C ALA A 22 2.36 -5.59 -3.93
N GLU A 23 1.57 -6.39 -3.20
CA GLU A 23 1.41 -7.82 -3.46
C GLU A 23 0.82 -8.09 -4.84
N PHE A 24 -0.24 -7.36 -5.22
CA PHE A 24 -0.88 -7.52 -6.53
C PHE A 24 0.07 -7.17 -7.67
N SER A 25 0.87 -6.11 -7.51
CA SER A 25 1.89 -5.70 -8.47
C SER A 25 2.99 -6.76 -8.61
N TYR A 26 3.39 -7.39 -7.50
CA TYR A 26 4.38 -8.46 -7.50
C TYR A 26 3.88 -9.71 -8.24
N ILE A 27 2.62 -10.11 -8.02
CA ILE A 27 1.98 -11.21 -8.76
C ILE A 27 1.96 -10.92 -10.27
N ILE A 28 1.56 -9.71 -10.65
CA ILE A 28 1.57 -9.29 -12.07
C ILE A 28 2.99 -9.36 -12.65
N LEU A 29 4.00 -8.90 -11.91
CA LEU A 29 5.41 -8.97 -12.35
C LEU A 29 5.89 -10.40 -12.53
N ILE A 30 5.51 -11.32 -11.63
CA ILE A 30 5.82 -12.75 -11.78
C ILE A 30 5.15 -13.31 -13.03
N PHE A 31 3.89 -12.96 -13.28
CA PHE A 31 3.17 -13.41 -14.47
C PHE A 31 3.83 -12.89 -15.77
N ILE A 32 4.25 -11.64 -15.80
CA ILE A 32 5.00 -11.07 -16.94
C ILE A 32 6.35 -11.78 -17.12
N LYS A 33 7.10 -12.02 -16.03
CA LYS A 33 8.37 -12.77 -16.09
C LYS A 33 8.16 -14.18 -16.61
N TYR A 34 7.08 -14.85 -16.20
CA TYR A 34 6.72 -16.17 -16.71
C TYR A 34 6.47 -16.14 -18.23
N LEU A 35 5.71 -15.16 -18.73
CA LEU A 35 5.49 -15.00 -20.17
C LEU A 35 6.79 -14.70 -20.93
N ALA A 36 7.71 -13.94 -20.34
CA ALA A 36 8.95 -13.51 -20.99
C ALA A 36 10.05 -14.58 -21.00
N TYR A 37 10.20 -15.34 -19.91
CA TYR A 37 11.33 -16.24 -19.70
C TYR A 37 10.95 -17.72 -19.51
N GLY A 38 9.66 -18.04 -19.38
CA GLY A 38 9.15 -19.41 -19.29
C GLY A 38 9.30 -20.10 -17.93
N TYR A 39 9.79 -19.39 -16.90
CA TYR A 39 9.92 -19.91 -15.54
C TYR A 39 9.38 -18.96 -14.48
N ILE A 40 8.89 -19.53 -13.38
CA ILE A 40 8.38 -18.81 -12.22
C ILE A 40 9.47 -18.80 -11.15
N HIS A 41 9.99 -17.63 -10.81
CA HIS A 41 10.86 -17.45 -9.66
C HIS A 41 10.16 -16.56 -8.63
N TYR A 42 9.76 -17.17 -7.52
CA TYR A 42 9.11 -16.49 -6.41
C TYR A 42 10.12 -16.31 -5.27
N GLU A 43 10.59 -15.08 -5.05
CA GLU A 43 11.47 -14.76 -3.93
C GLU A 43 10.67 -14.16 -2.77
N CYS A 44 10.68 -14.85 -1.63
CA CYS A 44 10.04 -14.36 -0.39
C CYS A 44 10.67 -13.04 0.10
N SER A 45 11.95 -12.81 -0.20
CA SER A 45 12.63 -11.54 0.10
C SER A 45 12.02 -10.35 -0.65
N GLU A 46 11.59 -10.53 -1.90
CA GLU A 46 10.96 -9.47 -2.69
C GLU A 46 9.53 -9.19 -2.23
N ALA A 47 8.78 -10.21 -1.82
CA ALA A 47 7.46 -10.06 -1.20
C ALA A 47 7.56 -9.27 0.13
N LEU A 48 8.50 -9.63 1.01
CA LEU A 48 8.78 -8.87 2.24
C LEU A 48 9.18 -7.42 1.97
N ARG A 49 9.95 -7.19 0.90
CA ARG A 49 10.32 -5.84 0.46
C ARG A 49 9.10 -5.06 -0.02
N GLY A 50 8.23 -5.70 -0.80
CA GLY A 50 6.94 -5.15 -1.25
C GLY A 50 6.03 -4.78 -0.09
N LEU A 51 5.90 -5.65 0.90
CA LEU A 51 5.12 -5.41 2.11
C LEU A 51 5.65 -4.21 2.91
N LYS A 52 6.98 -4.10 3.05
CA LYS A 52 7.62 -2.98 3.75
C LYS A 52 7.40 -1.65 3.00
N ILE A 53 7.60 -1.63 1.68
CA ILE A 53 7.42 -0.42 0.86
C ILE A 53 5.95 -0.03 0.78
N GLY A 54 5.05 -1.00 0.55
CA GLY A 54 3.60 -0.80 0.47
C GLY A 54 3.01 -0.30 1.79
N GLY A 55 3.46 -0.84 2.92
CA GLY A 55 3.04 -0.38 4.25
C GLY A 55 3.52 1.04 4.56
N ILE A 56 4.78 1.36 4.26
CA ILE A 56 5.33 2.72 4.48
C ILE A 56 4.64 3.72 3.55
N GLY A 57 4.53 3.41 2.26
CA GLY A 57 3.87 4.28 1.27
C GLY A 57 2.39 4.49 1.59
N GLY A 58 1.68 3.42 1.94
CA GLY A 58 0.29 3.49 2.39
C GLY A 58 0.12 4.30 3.67
N GLY A 59 1.07 4.21 4.62
CA GLY A 59 1.06 5.01 5.84
C GLY A 59 1.26 6.50 5.55
N ILE A 60 2.22 6.86 4.70
CA ILE A 60 2.48 8.26 4.28
C ILE A 60 1.24 8.84 3.61
N LEU A 61 0.60 8.10 2.70
CA LEU A 61 -0.64 8.53 2.05
C LEU A 61 -1.78 8.73 3.07
N GLY A 62 -1.93 7.80 4.02
CA GLY A 62 -2.94 7.90 5.07
C GLY A 62 -2.76 9.13 5.96
N VAL A 63 -1.51 9.42 6.33
CA VAL A 63 -1.17 10.65 7.08
C VAL A 63 -1.44 11.90 6.24
N GLY A 64 -1.11 11.88 4.95
CA GLY A 64 -1.42 12.95 4.01
C GLY A 64 -2.92 13.25 3.93
N ILE A 65 -3.76 12.22 3.80
CA ILE A 65 -5.23 12.35 3.79
C ILE A 65 -5.73 12.98 5.08
N VAL A 66 -5.23 12.54 6.24
CA VAL A 66 -5.60 13.11 7.54
C VAL A 66 -5.20 14.59 7.63
N LEU A 67 -3.99 14.95 7.17
CA LEU A 67 -3.51 16.34 7.12
C LEU A 67 -4.38 17.22 6.22
N PHE A 68 -4.70 16.77 5.00
CA PHE A 68 -5.58 17.52 4.09
C PHE A 68 -6.96 17.77 4.70
N ARG A 69 -7.49 16.77 5.42
CA ARG A 69 -8.77 16.89 6.12
C ARG A 69 -8.73 17.86 7.28
N LEU A 70 -7.62 17.91 8.03
CA LEU A 70 -7.40 18.88 9.11
C LEU A 70 -7.26 20.31 8.57
N LEU A 71 -6.66 20.50 7.40
CA LEU A 71 -6.54 21.79 6.72
C LEU A 71 -7.84 22.25 6.06
N GLY A 72 -8.92 21.46 6.12
CA GLY A 72 -10.24 21.82 5.59
C GLY A 72 -10.32 21.79 4.06
N ILE A 73 -9.36 21.13 3.39
CA ILE A 73 -9.34 20.99 1.93
C ILE A 73 -10.42 19.97 1.54
N LYS A 74 -11.52 20.48 0.96
CA LYS A 74 -12.66 19.65 0.51
C LYS A 74 -12.33 19.08 -0.87
N GLY A 75 -12.26 17.75 -1.00
CA GLY A 75 -12.05 17.07 -2.28
C GLY A 75 -11.13 15.84 -2.25
N PHE A 76 -10.51 15.57 -1.09
CA PHE A 76 -9.80 14.32 -0.81
C PHE A 76 -10.57 13.46 0.20
#